data_AF-A0A831X4G4-F1
#
_entry.id   AF-A0A831X4G4-F1
#
_cell.length_a   1.000
_cell.length_b   1.000
_cell.length_c   1.000
_cell.angle_alpha   90.00
_cell.angle_beta   90.00
_cell.angle_gamma   90.00
#
_symmetry.space_group_name_H-M   'P 1'
#
loop_
_entity.id
_entity.type
_entity.pdbx_description
1 polymer ?
#
loop_
_entity_poly.entity_id
_entity_poly.type
_entity_poly.pdbx_seq_one_letter_code
_entity_poly.pdbx_strand_id
1 'polypeptide(L)'
;MIRQSIPKKKAISVIRLGDVIGKLLTRQELVTLRRVSPFLGIPYPPPANLYRDLEKAVLQADIVGVTHFPKGIVQLKQFMKREKWSPRYITDSFINDQLYDSGLLHRLIKHHSYWAIRREGCKTLEKQRLYYS
;
A
#
# COMPACT_ATOMS: atom_id res chain seq x y z
N MET A 1 -2.40 15.18 8.20
CA MET A 1 -1.20 15.22 7.33
C MET A 1 -1.52 15.18 5.84
N ILE A 2 -2.21 14.15 5.32
CA ILE A 2 -2.58 14.08 3.87
C ILE A 2 -3.33 15.35 3.42
N ARG A 3 -4.31 15.81 4.21
CA ARG A 3 -5.03 17.08 3.94
C ARG A 3 -4.10 18.30 3.86
N GLN A 4 -3.00 18.31 4.60
CA GLN A 4 -2.04 19.42 4.63
C GLN A 4 -0.97 19.32 3.54
N SER A 5 -0.70 18.12 3.01
CA SER A 5 0.31 17.92 1.97
C SER A 5 -0.16 18.39 0.61
N ILE A 6 -1.46 18.30 0.34
CA ILE A 6 -2.11 18.77 -0.89
C ILE A 6 -1.88 20.27 -1.12
N PRO A 7 -2.30 21.19 -0.22
CA PRO A 7 -2.07 22.62 -0.43
C PRO A 7 -0.58 22.98 -0.42
N LYS A 8 0.25 22.21 0.31
CA LYS A 8 1.70 22.43 0.40
C LYS A 8 2.50 21.78 -0.73
N LYS A 9 1.85 21.10 -1.68
CA LYS A 9 2.49 20.29 -2.74
C LYS A 9 3.59 19.35 -2.22
N LYS A 10 3.45 18.88 -0.98
CA LYS A 10 4.43 17.97 -0.37
C LYS A 10 4.11 16.55 -0.83
N ALA A 11 5.08 15.90 -1.48
CA ALA A 11 4.97 14.48 -1.81
C ALA A 11 4.83 13.67 -0.52
N ILE A 12 3.84 12.77 -0.49
CA ILE A 12 3.63 11.80 0.58
C ILE A 12 3.41 10.45 -0.05
N SER A 13 4.17 9.48 0.42
CA SER A 13 4.03 8.07 0.10
C SER A 13 3.23 7.34 1.17
N VAL A 14 2.30 6.48 0.74
CA VAL A 14 1.47 5.68 1.64
C VAL A 14 1.57 4.22 1.22
N ILE A 15 1.94 3.34 2.13
CA ILE A 15 1.95 1.90 1.91
C ILE A 15 0.99 1.21 2.88
N ARG A 16 0.26 0.19 2.42
CA ARG A 16 -0.71 -0.55 3.21
C ARG A 16 -0.23 -1.97 3.40
N LEU A 17 -0.01 -2.34 4.66
CA LEU A 17 0.49 -3.64 5.08
C LEU A 17 -0.70 -4.53 5.48
N GLY A 18 -1.35 -5.11 4.47
CA GLY A 18 -2.32 -6.19 4.66
C GLY A 18 -1.65 -7.54 4.92
N ASP A 19 -2.46 -8.58 5.14
CA ASP A 19 -2.00 -9.95 5.46
C ASP A 19 -0.92 -10.46 4.48
N VAL A 20 -1.14 -10.31 3.17
CA VAL A 20 -0.19 -10.78 2.16
C VAL A 20 1.15 -10.05 2.23
N ILE A 21 1.12 -8.73 2.45
CA ILE A 21 2.35 -7.95 2.56
C ILE A 21 3.11 -8.34 3.84
N GLY A 22 2.41 -8.56 4.96
CA GLY A 22 3.02 -9.05 6.20
C GLY A 22 3.74 -10.39 6.02
N LYS A 23 3.10 -11.34 5.33
CA LYS A 23 3.70 -12.64 4.98
C LYS A 23 4.93 -12.51 4.08
N LEU A 24 4.89 -11.61 3.10
CA LEU A 24 6.03 -11.36 2.20
C LEU A 24 7.22 -10.71 2.94
N LEU A 25 6.97 -9.70 3.79
CA LEU A 25 8.01 -9.00 4.56
C LEU A 25 8.71 -9.90 5.59
N THR A 26 7.95 -10.82 6.19
CA THR A 26 8.47 -11.76 7.18
C THR A 26 8.97 -13.07 6.58
N ARG A 27 8.66 -13.32 5.31
CA ARG A 27 8.92 -14.59 4.60
C ARG A 27 8.29 -15.80 5.31
N GLN A 28 7.20 -15.58 6.03
CA GLN A 28 6.45 -16.59 6.76
C GLN A 28 5.18 -16.98 6.00
N GLU A 29 4.72 -18.22 6.19
CA GLU A 29 3.47 -18.73 5.63
C GLU A 29 3.33 -18.56 4.09
N LEU A 30 4.45 -18.49 3.35
CA LEU A 30 4.45 -18.22 1.91
C LEU A 30 3.65 -19.24 1.10
N VAL A 31 3.56 -20.49 1.58
CA VAL A 31 2.73 -21.53 0.94
C VAL A 31 1.26 -21.12 0.86
N THR A 32 0.76 -20.36 1.83
CA THR A 32 -0.62 -19.83 1.82
C THR A 32 -0.86 -18.83 0.71
N LEU A 33 0.21 -18.19 0.19
CA LEU A 33 0.12 -17.22 -0.89
C LEU A 33 -0.13 -17.86 -2.26
N ARG A 34 0.12 -19.16 -2.43
CA ARG A 34 -0.02 -19.86 -3.73
C ARG A 34 -1.39 -19.63 -4.40
N ARG A 35 -2.46 -19.54 -3.60
CA ARG A 35 -3.83 -19.32 -4.09
C ARG A 35 -4.13 -17.85 -4.43
N VAL A 36 -3.50 -16.90 -3.74
CA VAL A 36 -3.78 -15.46 -3.89
C VAL A 36 -2.78 -14.73 -4.80
N SER A 37 -1.57 -15.26 -4.93
CA SER A 37 -0.49 -14.76 -5.78
C SER A 37 -0.93 -14.46 -7.23
N PRO A 38 -1.70 -15.34 -7.92
CA PRO A 38 -2.18 -15.03 -9.27
C PRO A 38 -3.07 -13.79 -9.35
N PHE A 39 -3.95 -13.59 -8.36
CA PHE A 39 -4.88 -12.45 -8.30
C PHE A 39 -4.17 -11.13 -7.96
N LEU A 40 -3.18 -11.19 -7.07
CA LEU A 40 -2.37 -10.03 -6.69
C LEU A 40 -1.30 -9.70 -7.71
N GLY A 41 -1.07 -10.65 -8.60
CA GLY A 41 -0.10 -10.48 -9.64
C GLY A 41 1.34 -10.57 -9.22
N ILE A 42 1.56 -11.41 -8.23
CA ILE A 42 2.86 -11.74 -7.72
C ILE A 42 3.17 -13.15 -8.24
N PRO A 43 4.24 -13.36 -9.01
CA PRO A 43 4.67 -14.70 -9.40
C PRO A 43 4.81 -15.59 -8.17
N TYR A 44 4.54 -16.89 -8.31
CA TYR A 44 4.74 -17.87 -7.25
C TYR A 44 5.74 -18.96 -7.69
N PRO A 45 6.85 -19.19 -6.97
CA PRO A 45 7.28 -18.44 -5.78
C PRO A 45 7.62 -16.97 -6.10
N PRO A 46 7.49 -16.04 -5.13
CA PRO A 46 7.85 -14.65 -5.37
C PRO A 46 9.34 -14.51 -5.69
N PRO A 47 9.72 -13.69 -6.69
CA PRO A 47 11.11 -13.57 -7.09
C PRO A 47 11.93 -12.79 -6.06
N ALA A 48 13.24 -13.04 -5.99
CA ALA A 48 14.12 -12.47 -4.97
C ALA A 48 14.18 -10.94 -4.98
N ASN A 49 14.05 -10.31 -6.15
CA ASN A 49 13.97 -8.86 -6.27
C ASN A 49 12.71 -8.27 -5.61
N LEU A 50 11.56 -8.94 -5.71
CA LEU A 50 10.30 -8.46 -5.12
C LEU A 50 10.44 -8.23 -3.61
N TYR A 51 11.12 -9.13 -2.90
CA TYR A 51 11.31 -8.96 -1.46
C TYR A 51 12.13 -7.71 -1.13
N ARG A 52 13.22 -7.48 -1.87
CA ARG A 52 14.09 -6.30 -1.68
C ARG A 52 13.35 -5.01 -2.03
N ASP A 53 12.60 -5.02 -3.13
CA ASP A 53 11.84 -3.85 -3.59
C ASP A 53 10.70 -3.52 -2.62
N LEU A 54 10.01 -4.54 -2.11
CA LEU A 54 8.96 -4.37 -1.11
C LEU A 54 9.52 -3.83 0.21
N GLU A 55 10.59 -4.41 0.71
CA GLU A 55 11.26 -3.95 1.94
C GLU A 55 11.70 -2.49 1.80
N LYS A 56 12.36 -2.14 0.69
CA LYS A 56 12.75 -0.76 0.40
C LYS A 56 11.54 0.19 0.35
N ALA A 57 10.47 -0.19 -0.35
CA ALA A 57 9.27 0.62 -0.45
C ALA A 57 8.60 0.85 0.92
N VAL A 58 8.60 -0.16 1.80
CA VAL A 58 8.05 -0.06 3.15
C VAL A 58 8.90 0.85 4.02
N LEU A 59 10.22 0.67 4.03
CA LEU A 59 11.13 1.47 4.85
C LEU A 59 11.16 2.96 4.44
N GLN A 60 10.91 3.25 3.16
CA GLN A 60 10.90 4.61 2.61
C GLN A 60 9.52 5.30 2.66
N ALA A 61 8.46 4.60 3.07
CA ALA A 61 7.12 5.17 3.09
C ALA A 61 6.95 6.22 4.20
N ASP A 62 6.28 7.32 3.89
CA ASP A 62 5.94 8.36 4.88
C ASP A 62 4.84 7.89 5.83
N ILE A 63 3.84 7.20 5.30
CA ILE A 63 2.70 6.65 6.04
C ILE A 63 2.64 5.14 5.83
N VAL A 64 2.49 4.41 6.93
CA VAL A 64 2.32 2.97 6.93
C VAL A 64 0.96 2.61 7.50
N GLY A 65 0.06 2.12 6.64
CA GLY A 65 -1.22 1.56 7.02
C GLY A 65 -1.03 0.13 7.53
N VAL A 66 -1.35 -0.13 8.79
CA VAL A 66 -1.16 -1.45 9.41
C VAL A 66 -2.50 -2.17 9.55
N THR A 67 -2.48 -3.47 9.34
CA THR A 67 -3.68 -4.29 9.54
C THR A 67 -4.01 -4.48 11.00
N HIS A 68 -5.30 -4.61 11.31
CA HIS A 68 -5.80 -4.97 12.62
C HIS A 68 -5.73 -6.48 12.92
N PHE A 69 -5.38 -7.32 11.93
CA PHE A 69 -5.30 -8.76 12.14
C PHE A 69 -4.14 -9.11 13.10
N PRO A 70 -4.41 -9.84 14.20
CA PRO A 70 -3.41 -10.11 15.25
C PRO A 70 -2.10 -10.71 14.72
N LYS A 71 -2.19 -11.69 13.80
CA LYS A 71 -1.02 -12.32 13.19
C LYS A 71 -0.18 -11.33 12.36
N GLY A 72 -0.83 -10.48 11.58
CA GLY A 72 -0.17 -9.45 10.77
C GLY A 72 0.55 -8.41 11.64
N ILE A 73 -0.04 -8.03 12.77
CA ILE A 73 0.60 -7.12 13.75
C ILE A 73 1.87 -7.75 14.33
N VAL A 74 1.82 -9.02 14.72
CA VAL A 74 3.01 -9.72 15.26
C VAL A 74 4.12 -9.77 14.22
N GLN A 75 3.79 -10.13 12.98
CA GLN A 75 4.73 -10.16 11.87
C GLN A 75 5.36 -8.79 11.59
N LEU A 76 4.55 -7.73 11.60
CA LEU A 76 5.04 -6.37 11.44
C LEU A 76 5.96 -5.94 12.59
N LYS A 77 5.61 -6.25 13.83
CA LYS A 77 6.47 -5.95 15.00
C LYS A 77 7.82 -6.66 14.89
N GLN A 78 7.83 -7.91 14.42
CA GLN A 78 9.08 -8.66 14.17
C GLN A 78 9.92 -7.98 13.08
N PHE A 79 9.28 -7.58 11.97
CA PHE A 79 9.93 -6.84 10.90
C PHE A 79 10.54 -5.52 11.39
N MET A 80 9.76 -4.69 12.09
CA MET A 80 10.21 -3.42 12.66
C MET A 80 11.40 -3.59 13.62
N LYS A 81 11.36 -4.63 14.47
CA LYS A 81 12.47 -4.95 15.38
C LYS A 81 13.73 -5.37 14.62
N ARG A 82 13.59 -6.22 13.60
CA ARG A 82 14.71 -6.71 12.77
C ARG A 82 15.41 -5.58 12.03
N GLU A 83 14.63 -4.71 11.39
CA GLU A 83 15.15 -3.59 10.60
C GLU A 83 15.47 -2.34 11.43
N LYS A 84 15.28 -2.38 12.76
CA LYS A 84 15.37 -1.22 13.66
C LYS A 84 14.58 -0.02 13.13
N TRP A 85 13.44 -0.30 12.53
CA TRP A 85 12.64 0.67 11.81
C TRP A 85 11.42 1.09 12.61
N SER A 86 11.19 2.40 12.65
CA SER A 86 10.00 3.01 13.24
C SER A 86 9.39 3.96 12.22
N PRO A 87 8.22 3.61 11.62
CA PRO A 87 7.57 4.49 10.67
C PRO A 87 7.14 5.79 11.36
N ARG A 88 7.34 6.91 10.68
CA ARG A 88 7.01 8.23 11.21
C ARG A 88 5.52 8.40 11.46
N TYR A 89 4.68 7.81 10.61
CA TYR A 89 3.24 7.85 10.73
C TYR A 89 2.64 6.46 10.50
N ILE A 90 1.80 6.03 11.44
CA ILE A 90 1.05 4.77 11.36
C ILE A 90 -0.44 5.11 11.22
N THR A 91 -1.14 4.35 10.39
CA THR A 91 -2.58 4.46 10.18
C THR A 91 -3.20 3.07 9.97
N ASP A 92 -4.49 2.99 9.70
CA ASP A 92 -5.15 1.74 9.33
C ASP A 92 -4.80 1.33 7.88
N SER A 93 -4.58 0.04 7.64
CA SER A 93 -4.57 -0.56 6.29
C SER A 93 -5.80 -0.25 5.42
N PHE A 94 -6.93 0.12 6.02
CA PHE A 94 -8.16 0.58 5.37
C PHE A 94 -8.21 2.12 5.15
N ILE A 95 -7.08 2.83 5.28
CA ILE A 95 -7.02 4.29 5.05
C ILE A 95 -7.59 4.71 3.69
N ASN A 96 -7.46 3.89 2.65
CA ASN A 96 -8.06 4.19 1.35
C ASN A 96 -9.58 4.31 1.41
N ASP A 97 -10.24 3.39 2.12
CA ASP A 97 -11.69 3.35 2.27
C ASP A 97 -12.14 4.56 3.09
N GLN A 98 -11.41 4.88 4.17
CA GLN A 98 -11.65 6.09 4.97
C GLN A 98 -11.47 7.39 4.17
N LEU A 99 -10.46 7.46 3.28
CA LEU A 99 -10.24 8.60 2.40
C LEU A 99 -11.31 8.70 1.31
N TYR A 100 -11.83 7.56 0.85
CA TYR A 100 -12.92 7.50 -0.11
C TYR A 100 -14.24 7.96 0.52
N ASP A 101 -14.63 7.36 1.64
CA ASP A 101 -15.88 7.65 2.37
C ASP A 101 -15.97 9.10 2.84
N SER A 102 -14.83 9.70 3.19
CA SER A 102 -14.75 11.12 3.56
C SER A 102 -14.70 12.08 2.37
N GLY A 103 -14.79 11.58 1.13
CA GLY A 103 -14.73 12.36 -0.11
C GLY A 103 -13.36 12.97 -0.41
N LEU A 104 -12.32 12.65 0.38
CA LEU A 104 -10.98 13.20 0.20
C LEU A 104 -10.29 12.67 -1.05
N LEU A 105 -10.51 11.39 -1.37
CA LEU A 105 -9.98 10.79 -2.60
C LEU A 105 -10.56 11.48 -3.84
N HIS A 106 -11.86 11.78 -3.85
CA HIS A 106 -12.51 12.51 -4.93
C HIS A 106 -11.96 13.93 -5.08
N ARG A 107 -11.73 14.65 -3.97
CA ARG A 107 -11.13 16.00 -4.00
C ARG A 107 -9.69 15.97 -4.50
N LEU A 108 -8.91 14.97 -4.09
CA LEU A 108 -7.56 14.74 -4.60
C LEU A 108 -7.55 14.57 -6.12
N ILE A 109 -8.43 13.71 -6.63
CA ILE A 109 -8.54 13.36 -8.05
C ILE A 109 -9.13 14.52 -8.88
N LYS A 110 -10.15 15.23 -8.38
CA LYS A 110 -10.82 16.32 -9.14
C LYS A 110 -9.89 17.49 -9.45
N HIS A 111 -8.96 17.79 -8.56
CA HIS A 111 -8.10 18.99 -8.68
C HIS A 111 -6.68 18.69 -9.17
N HIS A 112 -6.33 17.43 -9.43
CA HIS A 112 -4.98 17.05 -9.82
C HIS A 112 -4.98 16.02 -10.94
N SER A 113 -3.98 16.08 -11.82
CA SER A 113 -3.72 14.98 -12.74
C SER A 113 -3.31 13.75 -11.95
N TYR A 114 -3.94 12.61 -12.21
CA TYR A 114 -3.62 11.35 -11.56
C TYR A 114 -3.24 10.29 -12.59
N TRP A 115 -2.41 9.34 -12.15
CA TRP A 115 -2.08 8.14 -12.90
C TRP A 115 -2.55 6.95 -12.09
N ALA A 116 -3.50 6.19 -12.64
CA ALA A 116 -3.92 4.93 -12.05
C ALA A 116 -3.15 3.79 -12.73
N ILE A 117 -2.33 3.08 -11.97
CA ILE A 117 -1.64 1.88 -12.44
C ILE A 117 -2.37 0.67 -11.85
N ARG A 118 -2.90 -0.19 -12.72
CA ARG A 118 -3.61 -1.42 -12.37
C ARG A 118 -3.12 -2.55 -13.27
N ARG A 119 -3.31 -3.79 -12.84
CA ARG A 119 -3.04 -4.97 -13.68
C ARG A 119 -4.11 -5.14 -14.74
N GLU A 120 -3.73 -5.66 -15.91
CA GLU A 120 -4.67 -6.16 -16.92
C GLU A 120 -5.65 -7.16 -16.29
N GLY A 121 -6.95 -6.94 -16.49
CA GLY A 121 -8.03 -7.72 -15.89
C GLY A 121 -8.81 -6.99 -14.78
N CYS A 122 -8.28 -5.92 -14.20
CA CYS A 122 -9.08 -4.96 -13.44
C CYS A 122 -9.62 -3.93 -14.45
N LYS A 123 -10.93 -3.96 -14.77
CA LYS A 123 -11.55 -3.19 -15.87
C LYS A 123 -10.90 -1.81 -16.05
N THR A 124 -10.50 -1.58 -17.30
CA THR A 124 -9.78 -0.43 -17.86
C THR A 124 -10.26 0.90 -17.29
N LEU A 125 -9.35 1.67 -16.69
CA LEU A 125 -9.44 3.12 -16.75
C LEU A 125 -8.33 3.56 -17.68
N GLU A 126 -8.74 3.86 -18.92
CA GLU A 126 -7.96 4.67 -19.83
C GLU A 126 -7.43 5.92 -19.12
N LYS A 127 -6.46 6.58 -19.74
CA LYS A 127 -6.01 7.91 -19.39
C LYS A 127 -7.17 8.92 -19.50
N GLN A 128 -8.16 8.84 -18.63
CA GLN A 128 -9.28 9.76 -18.62
C GLN A 128 -8.78 11.04 -17.95
N ARG A 129 -8.52 12.06 -18.78
CA ARG A 129 -8.75 13.44 -18.36
C ARG A 129 -10.24 13.55 -18.04
N LEU A 130 -10.62 13.17 -16.82
CA LEU A 130 -11.95 13.47 -16.31
C LEU A 130 -11.99 14.96 -16.00
N TYR A 131 -12.42 15.75 -16.99
CA TYR A 131 -12.94 17.09 -16.75
C TYR A 131 -14.23 16.92 -15.95
N TYR A 132 -14.13 17.06 -14.63
CA TYR A 132 -15.31 17.27 -13.80
C TYR A 132 -15.63 18.76 -13.80
N SER A 133 -16.61 19.12 -14.64
CA SER A 133 -17.31 20.41 -14.60
C SER A 133 -17.86 20.72 -13.20
#